data_AF-A0A2H5XBY5-F1
#
_entry.id   AF-A0A2H5XBY5-F1
#
_cell.length_a   1.000
_cell.length_b   1.000
_cell.length_c   1.000
_cell.angle_alpha   90.00
_cell.angle_beta   90.00
_cell.angle_gamma   90.00
#
_symmetry.space_group_name_H-M   'P 1'
#
loop_
_entity.id
_entity.type
_entity.pdbx_description
1 polymer ?
#
loop_
_entity_poly.entity_id
_entity_poly.type
_entity_poly.pdbx_seq_one_letter_code
_entity_poly.pdbx_strand_id
1 'polypeptide(L)'
;MRYLIAAIAIGVFATLLLSSPAPSAKGVVFPNDPNAVIDVKRDLGAKGDGIHDDTEALQKGIHLSCSRQGTNTKVLYIPNGVYRVTRKLVVQFPENRSGIGPWVYGQSRDGVIIRLDDGANVDAVLQTHPRDENPGSADWFMRTIYNLTIDVGNNPNTDGVRFFSNNTGIIKNVRVKGRGRIGINSFMNLNGPNIVQDTIVEGFEVGIRSAWMWGQTLSRVTIRNCKVGLEVEGNSVAVEDLVVENTPLPIHNKLPNDWFWWSGVLAIVGGRFVKGDPNGPAILNQGVLYARDITVSGFKLAIKSEPLKGEPHYAAGPTVAEFVSHDVKRLFDEAPSQAMKLPIKREPIVPWETNPNNWVCANDFGAVYGDNKDDTEAIQRAIDFAAANRKTVVYLRGIGGSDPNWYTLNGEVYIRGTVRHIIGLGFGRIIAGENGKFIVDDKSAPVVKFENIQAFGKRPPIVENRSRNRVLVLGNCDLKVLGTGKGDIFVTNCPSHVEIRSKGQSLWARQLDPEGDSDVGLVINAGGNLWILGMKSEGRGVRIRTSDDGRTEVFGVFMYGFGTPPEDNRPIFDIDNAKMCVMGIREIAFNAPTYNVKVRERRGGETREFRLKPGEHGWIGWALYSGW
;
A
#
# COMPACT_ATOMS: atom_id res chain seq x y z
N MET A 1 -64.96 6.94 -29.55
CA MET A 1 -64.07 8.03 -30.01
C MET A 1 -63.38 8.63 -28.78
N ARG A 2 -62.11 8.28 -28.53
CA ARG A 2 -61.09 9.00 -27.75
C ARG A 2 -59.93 8.03 -27.46
N TYR A 3 -58.86 8.21 -28.23
CA TYR A 3 -57.55 7.61 -27.99
C TYR A 3 -56.94 8.27 -26.75
N LEU A 4 -56.44 7.49 -25.79
CA LEU A 4 -55.58 7.99 -24.72
C LEU A 4 -54.18 7.44 -24.93
N ILE A 5 -53.27 8.33 -25.33
CA ILE A 5 -51.83 8.08 -25.45
C ILE A 5 -51.25 8.08 -24.03
N ALA A 6 -50.72 6.95 -23.57
CA ALA A 6 -49.93 6.88 -22.35
C ALA A 6 -48.47 7.22 -22.68
N ALA A 7 -48.04 8.42 -22.27
CA ALA A 7 -46.65 8.83 -22.31
C ALA A 7 -45.86 8.08 -21.22
N ILE A 8 -44.87 7.29 -21.63
CA ILE A 8 -43.90 6.66 -20.72
C ILE A 8 -42.85 7.73 -20.37
N ALA A 9 -42.95 8.29 -19.17
CA ALA A 9 -41.91 9.12 -18.59
C ALA A 9 -40.75 8.24 -18.11
N ILE A 10 -39.60 8.30 -18.78
CA ILE A 10 -38.35 7.70 -18.32
C ILE A 10 -37.81 8.59 -17.19
N GLY A 11 -38.08 8.20 -15.95
CA GLY A 11 -37.53 8.85 -14.77
C GLY A 11 -36.06 8.50 -14.58
N VAL A 12 -35.18 9.48 -14.81
CA VAL A 12 -33.77 9.43 -14.40
C VAL A 12 -33.72 9.49 -12.87
N PHE A 13 -33.50 8.35 -12.21
CA PHE A 13 -33.20 8.32 -10.78
C PHE A 13 -31.77 8.85 -10.57
N ALA A 14 -31.65 10.15 -10.29
CA ALA A 14 -30.46 10.73 -9.70
C ALA A 14 -30.39 10.29 -8.23
N THR A 15 -29.57 9.30 -7.92
CA THR A 15 -29.23 8.92 -6.54
C THR A 15 -28.41 10.05 -5.92
N LEU A 16 -29.11 10.99 -5.25
CA LEU A 16 -28.52 11.93 -4.32
C LEU A 16 -27.99 11.13 -3.12
N LEU A 17 -26.71 10.78 -3.16
CA LEU A 17 -25.95 10.37 -1.97
C LEU A 17 -25.89 11.57 -1.03
N LEU A 18 -26.79 11.61 -0.06
CA LEU A 18 -26.69 12.50 1.09
C LEU A 18 -25.34 12.24 1.76
N SER A 19 -24.42 13.21 1.65
CA SER A 19 -23.16 13.18 2.38
C SER A 19 -23.51 13.17 3.86
N SER A 20 -23.33 12.02 4.50
CA SER A 20 -23.37 11.94 5.95
C SER A 20 -22.36 12.96 6.51
N PRO A 21 -22.73 13.82 7.46
CA PRO A 21 -21.78 14.74 8.07
C PRO A 21 -20.64 13.90 8.66
N ALA A 22 -19.40 14.26 8.32
CA ALA A 22 -18.22 13.60 8.86
C ALA A 22 -18.32 13.62 10.39
N PRO A 23 -18.18 12.47 11.09
CA PRO A 23 -18.13 12.49 12.54
C PRO A 23 -17.03 13.48 12.96
N SER A 24 -17.39 14.41 13.85
CA SER A 24 -16.44 15.31 14.50
C SER A 24 -15.27 14.46 15.01
N ALA A 25 -14.14 14.54 14.32
CA ALA A 25 -13.05 13.60 14.52
C ALA A 25 -12.35 13.96 15.83
N LYS A 26 -12.73 13.29 16.93
CA LYS A 26 -11.78 13.04 18.01
C LYS A 26 -10.60 12.32 17.36
N GLY A 27 -9.45 13.00 17.28
CA GLY A 27 -8.24 12.49 16.64
C GLY A 27 -7.69 11.24 17.30
N VAL A 28 -6.62 10.67 16.72
CA VAL A 28 -5.89 9.57 17.36
C VAL A 28 -5.21 10.04 18.63
N VAL A 29 -5.13 9.16 19.63
CA VAL A 29 -4.37 9.36 20.86
C VAL A 29 -3.49 8.15 21.11
N PHE A 30 -2.44 8.34 21.90
CA PHE A 30 -1.53 7.26 22.30
C PHE A 30 -1.45 7.19 23.84
N PRO A 31 -1.00 6.05 24.41
CA PRO A 31 -0.74 5.95 25.83
C PRO A 31 0.36 6.93 26.26
N ASN A 32 0.30 7.37 27.52
CA ASN A 32 1.35 8.20 28.11
C ASN A 32 2.56 7.34 28.52
N ASP A 33 3.19 6.68 27.55
CA ASP A 33 4.37 5.84 27.74
C ASP A 33 5.59 6.52 27.09
N PRO A 34 6.48 7.16 27.88
CA PRO A 34 7.63 7.88 27.34
C PRO A 34 8.66 6.95 26.67
N ASN A 35 8.56 5.63 26.86
CA ASN A 35 9.41 4.66 26.18
C ASN A 35 8.84 4.22 24.82
N ALA A 36 7.60 4.56 24.51
CA ALA A 36 6.92 4.16 23.28
C ALA A 36 6.53 5.35 22.37
N VAL A 37 6.31 6.53 22.95
CA VAL A 37 5.73 7.69 22.27
C VAL A 37 6.50 8.95 22.62
N ILE A 38 6.82 9.73 21.60
CA ILE A 38 7.37 11.09 21.70
C ILE A 38 6.27 12.04 21.25
N ASP A 39 5.80 12.91 22.14
CA ASP A 39 4.89 14.00 21.80
C ASP A 39 5.71 15.26 21.50
N VAL A 40 5.58 15.78 20.27
CA VAL A 40 6.42 16.91 19.81
C VAL A 40 6.23 18.18 20.66
N LYS A 41 5.05 18.42 21.24
CA LYS A 41 4.80 19.58 22.10
C LYS A 41 5.35 19.34 23.49
N ARG A 42 4.95 18.23 24.12
CA ARG A 42 5.31 17.90 25.51
C ARG A 42 6.81 17.66 25.66
N ASP A 43 7.41 16.91 24.73
CA ASP A 43 8.77 16.39 24.90
C ASP A 43 9.82 17.20 24.14
N LEU A 44 9.42 17.88 23.05
CA LEU A 44 10.35 18.59 22.15
C LEU A 44 10.10 20.10 22.08
N GLY A 45 9.08 20.62 22.77
CA GLY A 45 8.84 22.04 22.94
C GLY A 45 8.21 22.76 21.73
N ALA A 46 7.72 22.01 20.73
CA ALA A 46 6.99 22.59 19.61
C ALA A 46 5.76 23.38 20.11
N LYS A 47 5.47 24.52 19.48
CA LYS A 47 4.34 25.39 19.84
C LYS A 47 3.08 25.00 19.09
N GLY A 48 3.20 24.73 17.79
CA GLY A 48 2.06 24.43 16.93
C GLY A 48 1.04 25.56 16.87
N ASP A 49 1.50 26.82 16.93
CA ASP A 49 0.67 28.04 16.95
C ASP A 49 0.68 28.82 15.61
N GLY A 50 1.45 28.35 14.62
CA GLY A 50 1.61 28.96 13.31
C GLY A 50 2.53 30.17 13.27
N ILE A 51 3.12 30.56 14.40
CA ILE A 51 3.96 31.75 14.53
C ILE A 51 5.40 31.33 14.82
N HIS A 52 5.61 30.50 15.85
CA HIS A 52 6.94 30.04 16.22
C HIS A 52 7.47 29.03 15.20
N ASP A 53 8.77 29.10 14.95
CA ASP A 53 9.45 28.12 14.11
C ASP A 53 9.57 26.79 14.85
N ASP A 54 8.80 25.79 14.42
CA ASP A 54 8.77 24.44 14.98
C ASP A 54 9.71 23.47 14.25
N THR A 55 10.53 23.97 13.32
CA THR A 55 11.35 23.11 12.45
C THR A 55 12.31 22.23 13.23
N GLU A 56 13.02 22.79 14.23
CA GLU A 56 13.97 22.01 15.05
C GLU A 56 13.27 20.93 15.88
N ALA A 57 12.13 21.26 16.50
CA ALA A 57 11.38 20.31 17.31
C ALA A 57 10.85 19.14 16.46
N LEU A 58 10.30 19.43 15.28
CA LEU A 58 9.84 18.41 14.33
C LEU A 58 11.01 17.58 13.78
N GLN A 59 12.10 18.21 13.40
CA GLN A 59 13.28 17.53 12.87
C GLN A 59 13.89 16.58 13.90
N LYS A 60 13.98 17.02 15.17
CA LYS A 60 14.43 16.19 16.29
C LYS A 60 13.47 15.02 16.53
N GLY A 61 12.16 15.25 16.44
CA GLY A 61 11.15 14.20 16.57
C GLY A 61 11.27 13.13 15.48
N ILE A 62 11.46 13.54 14.22
CA ILE A 62 11.70 12.62 13.10
C ILE A 62 12.96 11.79 13.38
N HIS A 63 14.04 12.44 13.82
CA HIS A 63 15.28 11.75 14.13
C HIS A 63 15.13 10.70 15.24
N LEU A 64 14.43 11.04 16.34
CA LEU A 64 14.21 10.15 17.48
C LEU A 64 13.20 9.01 17.20
N SER A 65 12.31 9.18 16.22
CA SER A 65 11.39 8.12 15.77
C SER A 65 12.07 7.12 14.83
N CYS A 66 13.19 7.52 14.23
CA CYS A 66 13.99 6.70 13.34
C CYS A 66 15.10 5.96 14.11
N SER A 67 15.68 4.96 13.44
CA SER A 67 16.89 4.24 13.87
C SER A 67 16.70 3.28 15.04
N ARG A 68 17.26 2.08 14.91
CA ARG A 68 17.43 1.14 16.03
C ARG A 68 18.77 1.31 16.74
N GLN A 69 19.66 2.20 16.32
CA GLN A 69 20.97 2.34 16.96
C GLN A 69 20.88 3.17 18.24
N GLY A 70 21.35 2.62 19.36
CA GLY A 70 21.38 3.28 20.66
C GLY A 70 20.07 3.12 21.45
N THR A 71 19.03 3.86 21.08
CA THR A 71 17.77 3.91 21.84
C THR A 71 16.63 3.19 21.13
N ASN A 72 15.58 2.87 21.88
CA ASN A 72 14.36 2.32 21.33
C ASN A 72 13.69 3.30 20.37
N THR A 73 13.26 2.77 19.22
CA THR A 73 12.37 3.45 18.30
C THR A 73 11.04 3.76 18.96
N LYS A 74 10.43 4.89 18.57
CA LYS A 74 9.17 5.37 19.14
C LYS A 74 8.26 5.93 18.05
N VAL A 75 6.96 5.99 18.35
CA VAL A 75 6.03 6.82 17.59
C VAL A 75 6.34 8.30 17.83
N LEU A 76 6.42 9.09 16.75
CA LEU A 76 6.34 10.54 16.82
C LEU A 76 4.87 10.96 16.73
N TYR A 77 4.31 11.44 17.83
CA TYR A 77 2.96 11.97 17.91
C TYR A 77 2.97 13.50 17.77
N ILE A 78 2.13 14.01 16.87
CA ILE A 78 1.98 15.44 16.60
C ILE A 78 0.55 15.85 16.98
N PRO A 79 0.33 16.53 18.12
CA PRO A 79 -0.99 17.06 18.50
C PRO A 79 -1.52 18.05 17.46
N ASN A 80 -2.83 18.31 17.46
CA ASN A 80 -3.40 19.37 16.62
C ASN A 80 -2.72 20.73 16.88
N GLY A 81 -2.50 21.47 15.80
CA GLY A 81 -1.76 22.73 15.77
C GLY A 81 -1.28 23.05 14.35
N VAL A 82 -0.86 24.30 14.16
CA VAL A 82 -0.17 24.75 12.94
C VAL A 82 1.32 24.87 13.26
N TYR A 83 2.12 24.02 12.67
CA TYR A 83 3.56 23.96 12.89
C TYR A 83 4.24 24.66 11.73
N ARG A 84 4.66 25.91 11.96
CA ARG A 84 5.41 26.67 10.97
C ARG A 84 6.81 26.08 10.85
N VAL A 85 7.24 25.84 9.62
CA VAL A 85 8.61 25.40 9.30
C VAL A 85 9.26 26.34 8.30
N THR A 86 10.56 26.57 8.48
CA THR A 86 11.35 27.51 7.68
C THR A 86 12.36 26.81 6.76
N ARG A 87 12.57 25.51 6.97
CA ARG A 87 13.45 24.66 6.14
C ARG A 87 12.85 23.27 5.92
N LYS A 88 13.41 22.55 4.95
CA LYS A 88 13.07 21.14 4.64
C LYS A 88 13.23 20.27 5.89
N LEU A 89 12.22 19.44 6.16
CA LEU A 89 12.28 18.33 7.10
C LEU A 89 12.81 17.10 6.36
N VAL A 90 13.84 16.47 6.92
CA VAL A 90 14.51 15.34 6.27
C VAL A 90 14.57 14.14 7.21
N VAL A 91 14.18 12.97 6.73
CA VAL A 91 14.52 11.72 7.41
C VAL A 91 16.00 11.45 7.14
N GLN A 92 16.83 11.76 8.13
CA GLN A 92 18.28 11.59 8.06
C GLN A 92 18.80 10.75 9.23
N PHE A 93 19.83 9.95 8.93
CA PHE A 93 20.57 9.18 9.92
C PHE A 93 21.96 9.81 10.13
N PRO A 94 22.46 9.90 11.38
CA PRO A 94 23.78 10.47 11.68
C PRO A 94 24.94 9.80 10.92
N GLU A 95 24.79 8.53 10.52
CA GLU A 95 25.83 7.75 9.84
C GLU A 95 25.61 7.55 8.34
N ASN A 96 24.66 8.22 7.69
CA ASN A 96 24.40 8.10 6.23
C ASN A 96 24.18 6.66 5.70
N ARG A 97 23.78 5.71 6.57
CA ARG A 97 23.40 4.34 6.22
C ARG A 97 21.88 4.18 6.12
N SER A 98 21.44 3.09 5.51
CA SER A 98 20.06 2.62 5.47
C SER A 98 19.43 2.60 6.86
N GLY A 99 18.12 2.83 6.96
CA GLY A 99 17.46 2.78 8.25
C GLY A 99 15.94 2.72 8.22
N ILE A 100 15.38 2.43 9.39
CA ILE A 100 13.96 2.15 9.63
C ILE A 100 13.24 3.37 10.21
N GLY A 101 11.91 3.42 10.02
CA GLY A 101 11.08 4.52 10.50
C GLY A 101 11.29 5.80 9.68
N PRO A 102 10.55 6.89 9.95
CA PRO A 102 9.85 7.14 11.20
C PRO A 102 8.44 6.56 11.23
N TRP A 103 7.87 6.54 12.43
CA TRP A 103 6.45 6.30 12.70
C TRP A 103 5.77 7.60 13.11
N VAL A 104 5.41 8.43 12.12
CA VAL A 104 4.80 9.75 12.34
C VAL A 104 3.28 9.66 12.32
N TYR A 105 2.65 10.09 13.41
CA TYR A 105 1.21 10.14 13.57
C TYR A 105 0.77 11.54 14.01
N GLY A 106 0.09 12.26 13.14
CA GLY A 106 -0.68 13.43 13.55
C GLY A 106 -1.95 13.02 14.30
N GLN A 107 -2.41 13.87 15.22
CA GLN A 107 -3.67 13.67 15.92
C GLN A 107 -4.85 13.63 14.94
N SER A 108 -4.88 14.49 13.92
CA SER A 108 -5.89 14.46 12.86
C SER A 108 -5.39 15.13 11.59
N ARG A 109 -5.85 14.64 10.42
CA ARG A 109 -5.44 15.15 9.10
C ARG A 109 -5.58 16.67 9.00
N ASP A 110 -6.74 17.18 9.37
CA ASP A 110 -7.10 18.58 9.17
C ASP A 110 -6.73 19.47 10.36
N GLY A 111 -6.41 18.89 11.53
CA GLY A 111 -6.01 19.61 12.73
C GLY A 111 -4.50 19.72 12.93
N VAL A 112 -3.70 18.87 12.30
CA VAL A 112 -2.23 18.95 12.28
C VAL A 112 -1.79 19.52 10.93
N ILE A 113 -1.23 20.73 10.93
CA ILE A 113 -0.78 21.39 9.69
C ILE A 113 0.70 21.72 9.83
N ILE A 114 1.57 21.03 9.10
CA ILE A 114 2.98 21.41 8.94
C ILE A 114 3.04 22.35 7.74
N ARG A 115 3.34 23.63 7.97
CA ARG A 115 3.29 24.68 6.95
C ARG A 115 4.66 25.29 6.71
N LEU A 116 5.13 25.22 5.48
CA LEU A 116 6.33 25.92 5.02
C LEU A 116 6.02 27.41 4.81
N ASP A 117 6.97 28.27 5.15
CA ASP A 117 6.90 29.70 4.84
C ASP A 117 6.79 29.98 3.33
N ASP A 118 6.00 30.98 2.97
CA ASP A 118 5.92 31.44 1.59
C ASP A 118 7.26 32.07 1.15
N GLY A 119 7.70 31.77 -0.07
CA GLY A 119 9.00 32.23 -0.60
C GLY A 119 10.22 31.49 -0.07
N ALA A 120 10.05 30.40 0.69
CA ALA A 120 11.15 29.57 1.16
C ALA A 120 11.92 28.92 -0.01
N ASN A 121 13.25 29.05 0.01
CA ASN A 121 14.12 28.47 -1.02
C ASN A 121 14.53 27.02 -0.66
N VAL A 122 13.55 26.11 -0.65
CA VAL A 122 13.76 24.68 -0.40
C VAL A 122 13.07 23.84 -1.48
N ASP A 123 13.54 22.62 -1.68
CA ASP A 123 13.10 21.76 -2.78
C ASP A 123 11.99 20.76 -2.37
N ALA A 124 11.77 20.56 -1.06
CA ALA A 124 10.61 19.88 -0.50
C ALA A 124 10.24 20.37 0.91
N VAL A 125 8.99 20.21 1.35
CA VAL A 125 8.63 20.37 2.77
C VAL A 125 9.13 19.18 3.60
N LEU A 126 8.83 17.96 3.13
CA LEU A 126 9.25 16.70 3.75
C LEU A 126 9.95 15.81 2.73
N GLN A 127 11.12 15.29 3.11
CA GLN A 127 11.86 14.30 2.34
C GLN A 127 12.19 13.08 3.20
N THR A 128 11.79 11.88 2.76
CA THR A 128 11.95 10.66 3.58
C THR A 128 13.27 9.92 3.36
N HIS A 129 14.25 10.60 2.76
CA HIS A 129 15.62 10.12 2.51
C HIS A 129 16.62 11.29 2.58
N PRO A 130 17.84 11.13 3.11
CA PRO A 130 18.77 12.24 3.34
C PRO A 130 19.44 12.79 2.08
N ARG A 131 19.44 12.00 1.00
CA ARG A 131 20.09 12.35 -0.28
C ARG A 131 19.05 12.65 -1.35
N ASP A 132 19.43 13.51 -2.28
CA ASP A 132 18.62 13.90 -3.44
C ASP A 132 18.89 13.01 -4.66
N GLU A 133 20.05 12.35 -4.68
CA GLU A 133 20.49 11.39 -5.70
C GLU A 133 21.27 10.23 -5.05
N ASN A 134 21.42 9.14 -5.80
CA ASN A 134 22.10 7.92 -5.39
C ASN A 134 21.73 7.42 -3.97
N PRO A 135 20.69 6.56 -3.85
CA PRO A 135 20.16 6.12 -2.55
C PRO A 135 21.21 5.36 -1.73
N GLY A 136 22.26 4.82 -2.37
CA GLY A 136 23.26 3.96 -1.76
C GLY A 136 22.75 2.56 -1.45
N SER A 137 21.52 2.43 -0.94
CA SER A 137 20.87 1.15 -0.63
C SER A 137 19.36 1.28 -0.77
N ALA A 138 18.70 0.16 -1.06
CA ALA A 138 17.24 0.01 -1.06
C ALA A 138 16.63 -0.10 0.35
N ASP A 139 17.45 -0.20 1.40
CA ASP A 139 16.98 -0.62 2.74
C ASP A 139 16.37 0.53 3.58
N TRP A 140 15.51 1.33 2.96
CA TRP A 140 14.79 2.45 3.60
C TRP A 140 13.36 2.06 3.92
N PHE A 141 13.21 1.27 4.98
CA PHE A 141 11.95 0.59 5.30
C PHE A 141 11.10 1.33 6.35
N MET A 142 9.80 1.04 6.36
CA MET A 142 8.84 1.42 7.41
C MET A 142 8.60 2.93 7.53
N ARG A 143 8.68 3.69 6.44
CA ARG A 143 8.31 5.12 6.44
C ARG A 143 6.80 5.25 6.61
N THR A 144 6.35 5.68 7.78
CA THR A 144 4.93 5.74 8.13
C THR A 144 4.54 7.19 8.43
N ILE A 145 3.61 7.75 7.64
CA ILE A 145 3.13 9.13 7.78
C ILE A 145 1.60 9.13 7.79
N TYR A 146 1.00 9.39 8.96
CA TYR A 146 -0.44 9.27 9.19
C TYR A 146 -1.05 10.61 9.64
N ASN A 147 -2.27 10.89 9.19
CA ASN A 147 -3.20 11.84 9.83
C ASN A 147 -2.64 13.27 9.98
N LEU A 148 -2.07 13.86 8.94
CA LEU A 148 -1.59 15.24 8.96
C LEU A 148 -1.78 15.97 7.63
N THR A 149 -1.62 17.28 7.64
CA THR A 149 -1.54 18.12 6.45
C THR A 149 -0.11 18.63 6.27
N ILE A 150 0.43 18.46 5.06
CA ILE A 150 1.62 19.16 4.57
C ILE A 150 1.14 20.33 3.71
N ASP A 151 1.46 21.55 4.12
CA ASP A 151 1.14 22.78 3.41
C ASP A 151 2.43 23.41 2.88
N VAL A 152 2.61 23.38 1.55
CA VAL A 152 3.80 23.93 0.89
C VAL A 152 3.79 25.45 0.82
N GLY A 153 2.70 26.11 1.22
CA GLY A 153 2.57 27.56 1.06
C GLY A 153 2.52 27.97 -0.43
N ASN A 154 3.15 29.09 -0.76
CA ASN A 154 3.32 29.59 -2.13
C ASN A 154 4.78 29.48 -2.57
N ASN A 155 5.20 28.26 -2.92
CA ASN A 155 6.56 27.91 -3.29
C ASN A 155 6.59 27.05 -4.56
N PRO A 156 6.44 27.64 -5.77
CA PRO A 156 6.22 26.89 -7.02
C PRO A 156 7.35 25.94 -7.45
N ASN A 157 8.53 26.02 -6.84
CA ASN A 157 9.66 25.12 -7.11
C ASN A 157 9.83 24.01 -6.05
N THR A 158 8.93 23.94 -5.07
CA THR A 158 9.03 23.05 -3.92
C THR A 158 8.03 21.89 -4.03
N ASP A 159 8.49 20.67 -3.76
CA ASP A 159 7.62 19.50 -3.65
C ASP A 159 6.95 19.48 -2.26
N GLY A 160 5.72 18.98 -2.16
CA GLY A 160 5.09 18.76 -0.86
C GLY A 160 5.83 17.68 -0.08
N VAL A 161 5.82 16.45 -0.61
CA VAL A 161 6.52 15.30 -0.04
C VAL A 161 7.37 14.63 -1.12
N ARG A 162 8.68 14.54 -0.88
CA ARG A 162 9.58 13.63 -1.59
C ARG A 162 9.61 12.29 -0.87
N PHE A 163 8.87 11.33 -1.41
CA PHE A 163 8.60 10.06 -0.77
C PHE A 163 9.49 8.95 -1.33
N PHE A 164 10.38 8.45 -0.47
CA PHE A 164 11.22 7.29 -0.67
C PHE A 164 10.95 6.29 0.46
N SER A 165 10.50 5.10 0.11
CA SER A 165 10.35 3.98 1.05
C SER A 165 10.24 2.68 0.28
N ASN A 166 10.74 1.61 0.90
CA ASN A 166 10.73 0.28 0.31
C ASN A 166 9.98 -0.71 1.22
N ASN A 167 9.44 -1.76 0.62
CA ASN A 167 8.76 -2.93 1.19
C ASN A 167 7.54 -2.63 2.08
N THR A 168 7.76 -1.91 3.17
CA THR A 168 6.73 -1.33 4.04
C THR A 168 6.89 0.18 4.02
N GLY A 169 5.97 0.93 3.41
CA GLY A 169 6.06 2.39 3.32
C GLY A 169 4.73 3.02 2.96
N ILE A 170 4.23 3.94 3.78
CA ILE A 170 2.87 4.43 3.67
C ILE A 170 2.71 5.92 4.01
N ILE A 171 1.96 6.61 3.15
CA ILE A 171 1.30 7.89 3.44
C ILE A 171 -0.20 7.59 3.55
N LYS A 172 -0.81 7.81 4.72
CA LYS A 172 -2.23 7.48 4.95
C LYS A 172 -3.02 8.59 5.63
N ASN A 173 -4.20 8.89 5.07
CA ASN A 173 -5.08 9.94 5.60
C ASN A 173 -4.34 11.28 5.74
N VAL A 174 -3.58 11.65 4.71
CA VAL A 174 -2.78 12.87 4.65
C VAL A 174 -3.40 13.84 3.64
N ARG A 175 -3.26 15.14 3.88
CA ARG A 175 -3.50 16.17 2.86
C ARG A 175 -2.16 16.82 2.49
N VAL A 176 -1.90 16.98 1.20
CA VAL A 176 -0.77 17.78 0.68
C VAL A 176 -1.36 18.92 -0.14
N LYS A 177 -1.09 20.17 0.25
CA LYS A 177 -1.74 21.35 -0.36
C LYS A 177 -0.79 22.52 -0.55
N GLY A 178 -1.22 23.49 -1.34
CA GLY A 178 -0.54 24.77 -1.57
C GLY A 178 -0.12 24.91 -3.04
N ARG A 179 0.62 25.97 -3.37
CA ARG A 179 1.14 26.21 -4.72
C ARG A 179 2.59 25.74 -4.79
N GLY A 180 2.80 24.50 -5.24
CA GLY A 180 4.12 23.88 -5.36
C GLY A 180 4.34 23.17 -6.70
N ARG A 181 5.50 22.52 -6.82
CA ARG A 181 5.91 21.79 -8.02
C ARG A 181 5.21 20.43 -8.12
N ILE A 182 5.46 19.54 -7.17
CA ILE A 182 4.85 18.20 -7.12
C ILE A 182 4.26 17.96 -5.73
N GLY A 183 3.01 17.51 -5.64
CA GLY A 183 2.39 17.20 -4.35
C GLY A 183 3.11 16.05 -3.65
N ILE A 184 3.07 14.86 -4.24
CA ILE A 184 3.82 13.69 -3.78
C ILE A 184 4.73 13.22 -4.91
N ASN A 185 6.04 13.33 -4.69
CA ASN A 185 7.08 12.97 -5.63
C ASN A 185 7.75 11.69 -5.18
N SER A 186 7.45 10.57 -5.84
CA SER A 186 8.24 9.35 -5.71
C SER A 186 9.53 9.55 -6.47
N PHE A 187 10.62 9.74 -5.75
CA PHE A 187 11.88 10.20 -6.31
C PHE A 187 12.98 9.16 -6.16
N MET A 188 13.98 9.24 -7.05
CA MET A 188 15.23 8.48 -7.07
C MET A 188 15.08 6.97 -7.35
N ASN A 189 16.12 6.37 -7.95
CA ASN A 189 16.18 4.94 -8.21
C ASN A 189 16.17 4.10 -6.91
N LEU A 190 15.87 2.81 -7.02
CA LEU A 190 15.72 1.87 -5.90
C LEU A 190 14.58 2.18 -4.92
N ASN A 191 13.70 3.14 -5.20
CA ASN A 191 12.53 3.41 -4.37
C ASN A 191 11.47 2.31 -4.58
N GLY A 192 10.67 1.99 -3.57
CA GLY A 192 9.51 1.12 -3.67
C GLY A 192 9.77 -0.36 -3.34
N PRO A 193 8.69 -1.14 -3.19
CA PRO A 193 7.30 -0.71 -3.29
C PRO A 193 6.85 0.14 -2.09
N ASN A 194 5.86 1.00 -2.31
CA ASN A 194 5.19 1.76 -1.26
C ASN A 194 3.74 2.12 -1.66
N ILE A 195 2.97 2.65 -0.71
CA ILE A 195 1.56 3.00 -0.89
C ILE A 195 1.22 4.43 -0.46
N VAL A 196 0.36 5.09 -1.23
CA VAL A 196 -0.36 6.31 -0.83
C VAL A 196 -1.84 5.97 -0.72
N GLN A 197 -2.42 6.17 0.47
CA GLN A 197 -3.77 5.72 0.80
C GLN A 197 -4.61 6.84 1.43
N ASP A 198 -5.90 6.93 1.08
CA ASP A 198 -6.85 7.87 1.69
C ASP A 198 -6.34 9.33 1.69
N THR A 199 -5.63 9.74 0.63
CA THR A 199 -4.82 10.97 0.59
C THR A 199 -5.40 12.00 -0.37
N ILE A 200 -5.31 13.28 0.00
CA ILE A 200 -5.77 14.42 -0.81
C ILE A 200 -4.57 15.26 -1.25
N VAL A 201 -4.46 15.57 -2.55
CA VAL A 201 -3.42 16.45 -3.10
C VAL A 201 -4.04 17.62 -3.86
N GLU A 202 -3.67 18.86 -3.53
CA GLU A 202 -4.36 20.07 -4.04
C GLU A 202 -3.39 21.21 -4.38
N GLY A 203 -3.38 21.68 -5.65
CA GLY A 203 -2.75 22.97 -6.04
C GLY A 203 -1.35 22.93 -6.69
N PHE A 204 -0.91 21.78 -7.20
CA PHE A 204 0.45 21.58 -7.73
C PHE A 204 0.53 21.55 -9.26
N GLU A 205 1.71 21.77 -9.85
CA GLU A 205 1.92 21.50 -11.29
C GLU A 205 1.61 20.01 -11.60
N VAL A 206 2.13 19.11 -10.76
CA VAL A 206 1.81 17.67 -10.79
C VAL A 206 1.29 17.24 -9.42
N GLY A 207 0.13 16.58 -9.36
CA GLY A 207 -0.39 16.05 -8.10
C GLY A 207 0.52 14.96 -7.53
N ILE A 208 0.61 13.83 -8.22
CA ILE A 208 1.48 12.71 -7.83
C ILE A 208 2.36 12.32 -9.02
N ARG A 209 3.65 12.14 -8.75
CA ARG A 209 4.60 11.55 -9.69
C ARG A 209 5.06 10.19 -9.18
N SER A 210 4.93 9.19 -10.05
CA SER A 210 5.41 7.82 -9.85
C SER A 210 6.39 7.47 -10.95
N ALA A 211 7.69 7.69 -10.70
CA ALA A 211 8.72 7.61 -11.73
C ALA A 211 9.93 6.77 -11.27
N TRP A 212 10.42 5.88 -12.13
CA TRP A 212 11.71 5.18 -11.98
C TRP A 212 11.91 4.46 -10.64
N MET A 213 10.87 3.75 -10.20
CA MET A 213 10.83 3.03 -8.92
C MET A 213 10.31 1.59 -9.11
N TRP A 214 10.29 0.80 -8.04
CA TRP A 214 9.97 -0.64 -8.02
C TRP A 214 8.54 -0.93 -7.60
N GLY A 215 7.59 -0.25 -8.23
CA GLY A 215 6.17 -0.41 -7.97
C GLY A 215 5.59 0.64 -7.02
N GLN A 216 4.38 1.10 -7.29
CA GLN A 216 3.63 1.95 -6.35
C GLN A 216 2.14 1.62 -6.35
N THR A 217 1.53 1.70 -5.17
CA THR A 217 0.09 1.53 -4.99
C THR A 217 -0.58 2.84 -4.60
N LEU A 218 -1.67 3.21 -5.27
CA LEU A 218 -2.52 4.35 -4.92
C LEU A 218 -3.92 3.84 -4.59
N SER A 219 -4.41 4.11 -3.38
CA SER A 219 -5.70 3.60 -2.90
C SER A 219 -6.54 4.73 -2.34
N ARG A 220 -7.66 5.04 -3.01
CA ARG A 220 -8.61 6.09 -2.60
C ARG A 220 -7.93 7.46 -2.46
N VAL A 221 -7.27 7.86 -3.53
CA VAL A 221 -6.57 9.15 -3.64
C VAL A 221 -7.48 10.16 -4.33
N THR A 222 -7.47 11.41 -3.85
CA THR A 222 -8.13 12.54 -4.50
C THR A 222 -7.10 13.60 -4.89
N ILE A 223 -7.10 14.01 -6.15
CA ILE A 223 -6.21 15.06 -6.67
C ILE A 223 -7.06 16.19 -7.24
N ARG A 224 -6.73 17.44 -6.92
CA ARG A 224 -7.50 18.59 -7.42
C ARG A 224 -6.64 19.79 -7.75
N ASN A 225 -7.12 20.61 -8.67
CA ASN A 225 -6.52 21.91 -8.97
C ASN A 225 -5.03 21.79 -9.37
N CYS A 226 -4.67 20.70 -10.02
CA CYS A 226 -3.33 20.48 -10.58
C CYS A 226 -3.34 20.71 -12.10
N LYS A 227 -2.16 20.86 -12.73
CA LYS A 227 -2.07 20.82 -14.21
C LYS A 227 -2.12 19.39 -14.73
N VAL A 228 -1.38 18.49 -14.08
CA VAL A 228 -1.46 17.04 -14.29
C VAL A 228 -1.78 16.36 -12.96
N GLY A 229 -2.73 15.41 -12.97
CA GLY A 229 -3.13 14.71 -11.75
C GLY A 229 -2.09 13.70 -11.32
N LEU A 230 -2.03 12.57 -12.03
CA LEU A 230 -1.06 11.49 -11.84
C LEU A 230 -0.15 11.36 -13.06
N GLU A 231 1.16 11.41 -12.84
CA GLU A 231 2.19 11.05 -13.83
C GLU A 231 2.79 9.69 -13.49
N VAL A 232 2.80 8.77 -14.45
CA VAL A 232 3.42 7.44 -14.33
C VAL A 232 4.50 7.28 -15.40
N GLU A 233 5.69 6.85 -14.99
CA GLU A 233 6.86 6.76 -15.88
C GLU A 233 7.82 5.66 -15.41
N GLY A 234 8.29 4.77 -16.29
CA GLY A 234 9.31 3.77 -15.94
C GLY A 234 8.99 2.89 -14.73
N ASN A 235 7.71 2.71 -14.39
CA ASN A 235 7.23 2.06 -13.17
C ASN A 235 6.05 1.12 -13.44
N SER A 236 5.66 0.30 -12.46
CA SER A 236 4.38 -0.42 -12.40
C SER A 236 3.50 0.19 -11.30
N VAL A 237 2.33 0.71 -11.66
CA VAL A 237 1.45 1.43 -10.73
C VAL A 237 0.08 0.78 -10.69
N ALA A 238 -0.35 0.42 -9.48
CA ALA A 238 -1.69 -0.08 -9.21
C ALA A 238 -2.53 1.04 -8.58
N VAL A 239 -3.73 1.27 -9.10
CA VAL A 239 -4.61 2.35 -8.63
C VAL A 239 -6.02 1.82 -8.37
N GLU A 240 -6.59 2.12 -7.20
CA GLU A 240 -8.03 1.99 -6.95
C GLU A 240 -8.65 3.34 -6.55
N ASP A 241 -9.91 3.53 -6.95
CA ASP A 241 -10.78 4.64 -6.51
C ASP A 241 -10.09 6.02 -6.61
N LEU A 242 -9.45 6.30 -7.75
CA LEU A 242 -8.80 7.59 -7.99
C LEU A 242 -9.83 8.65 -8.40
N VAL A 243 -9.87 9.74 -7.66
CA VAL A 243 -10.68 10.92 -7.98
C VAL A 243 -9.77 12.03 -8.44
N VAL A 244 -10.06 12.62 -9.61
CA VAL A 244 -9.37 13.84 -10.07
C VAL A 244 -10.37 14.90 -10.49
N GLU A 245 -10.24 16.12 -9.96
CA GLU A 245 -11.21 17.19 -10.16
C GLU A 245 -10.50 18.51 -10.50
N ASN A 246 -11.03 19.25 -11.48
CA ASN A 246 -10.46 20.55 -11.90
C ASN A 246 -8.96 20.44 -12.27
N THR A 247 -8.65 19.48 -13.14
CA THR A 247 -7.28 19.21 -13.60
C THR A 247 -7.35 18.89 -15.10
N PRO A 248 -6.70 19.68 -15.97
CA PRO A 248 -6.79 19.51 -17.42
C PRO A 248 -6.46 18.10 -17.90
N LEU A 249 -5.42 17.48 -17.35
CA LEU A 249 -5.00 16.11 -17.66
C LEU A 249 -4.94 15.25 -16.37
N PRO A 250 -5.99 14.48 -16.06
CA PRO A 250 -6.04 13.64 -14.86
C PRO A 250 -4.94 12.60 -14.76
N ILE A 251 -4.67 11.83 -15.82
CA ILE A 251 -3.60 10.83 -15.83
C ILE A 251 -2.77 10.97 -17.10
N HIS A 252 -1.46 11.01 -16.93
CA HIS A 252 -0.49 10.83 -18.01
C HIS A 252 0.39 9.62 -17.73
N ASN A 253 0.13 8.52 -18.45
CA ASN A 253 0.99 7.35 -18.44
C ASN A 253 2.04 7.51 -19.55
N LYS A 254 3.24 7.94 -19.17
CA LYS A 254 4.26 8.49 -20.06
C LYS A 254 5.16 7.43 -20.68
N LEU A 255 5.63 7.76 -21.87
CA LEU A 255 6.83 7.18 -22.48
C LEU A 255 7.96 8.23 -22.35
N PRO A 256 8.96 8.03 -21.47
CA PRO A 256 9.94 9.07 -21.14
C PRO A 256 11.04 9.28 -22.16
N ASN A 257 11.32 8.26 -22.97
CA ASN A 257 12.36 8.26 -23.99
C ASN A 257 11.95 7.30 -25.12
N ASP A 258 12.76 7.21 -26.16
CA ASP A 258 12.56 6.29 -27.29
C ASP A 258 12.75 4.80 -26.90
N TRP A 259 13.17 4.51 -25.66
CA TRP A 259 13.26 3.15 -25.15
C TRP A 259 11.90 2.69 -24.63
N PHE A 260 11.14 2.11 -25.55
CA PHE A 260 9.79 1.54 -25.35
C PHE A 260 9.53 0.93 -23.96
N TRP A 261 10.47 0.10 -23.51
CA TRP A 261 10.34 -0.69 -22.31
C TRP A 261 10.39 0.11 -21.00
N TRP A 262 10.70 1.40 -21.04
CA TRP A 262 10.67 2.27 -19.86
C TRP A 262 9.44 3.18 -19.80
N SER A 263 8.39 2.88 -20.58
CA SER A 263 7.07 3.48 -20.37
C SER A 263 6.44 3.08 -19.04
N GLY A 264 5.42 3.82 -18.58
CA GLY A 264 4.66 3.39 -17.41
C GLY A 264 3.75 2.18 -17.69
N VAL A 265 3.65 1.28 -16.70
CA VAL A 265 2.66 0.20 -16.65
C VAL A 265 1.61 0.57 -15.60
N LEU A 266 0.38 0.84 -16.02
CA LEU A 266 -0.70 1.30 -15.15
C LEU A 266 -1.85 0.29 -15.16
N ALA A 267 -2.25 -0.17 -13.97
CA ALA A 267 -3.48 -0.91 -13.77
C ALA A 267 -4.40 -0.12 -12.83
N ILE A 268 -5.56 0.32 -13.34
CA ILE A 268 -6.52 1.12 -12.59
C ILE A 268 -7.90 0.46 -12.53
N VAL A 269 -8.50 0.45 -11.34
CA VAL A 269 -9.87 0.00 -11.10
C VAL A 269 -10.63 1.03 -10.28
N GLY A 270 -11.71 1.58 -10.83
CA GLY A 270 -12.42 2.68 -10.18
C GLY A 270 -11.69 4.00 -10.40
N GLY A 271 -12.28 4.86 -11.22
CA GLY A 271 -11.77 6.21 -11.45
C GLY A 271 -12.91 7.20 -11.72
N ARG A 272 -12.81 8.40 -11.16
CA ARG A 272 -13.77 9.48 -11.40
C ARG A 272 -13.03 10.76 -11.74
N PHE A 273 -13.13 11.17 -13.00
CA PHE A 273 -12.45 12.35 -13.52
C PHE A 273 -13.48 13.41 -13.95
N VAL A 274 -13.42 14.59 -13.35
CA VAL A 274 -14.42 15.64 -13.61
C VAL A 274 -13.79 17.02 -13.83
N LYS A 275 -14.38 17.79 -14.75
CA LYS A 275 -14.00 19.19 -15.03
C LYS A 275 -12.54 19.34 -15.47
N GLY A 276 -12.10 18.61 -16.49
CA GLY A 276 -10.79 18.82 -17.10
C GLY A 276 -10.88 19.56 -18.43
N ASP A 277 -9.94 19.28 -19.34
CA ASP A 277 -9.91 19.92 -20.67
C ASP A 277 -11.04 19.35 -21.55
N PRO A 278 -12.01 20.17 -21.99
CA PRO A 278 -13.11 19.72 -22.84
C PRO A 278 -12.66 19.24 -24.23
N ASN A 279 -11.43 19.55 -24.65
CA ASN A 279 -10.84 19.07 -25.90
C ASN A 279 -9.87 17.89 -25.71
N GLY A 280 -9.48 17.60 -24.46
CA GLY A 280 -8.49 16.60 -24.10
C GLY A 280 -9.08 15.27 -23.62
N PRO A 281 -8.22 14.26 -23.40
CA PRO A 281 -8.60 13.01 -22.75
C PRO A 281 -8.50 13.10 -21.22
N ALA A 282 -9.28 12.28 -20.50
CA ALA A 282 -9.08 12.11 -19.06
C ALA A 282 -7.83 11.26 -18.75
N ILE A 283 -7.56 10.22 -19.54
CA ILE A 283 -6.34 9.41 -19.48
C ILE A 283 -5.60 9.53 -20.82
N LEU A 284 -4.38 10.08 -20.80
CA LEU A 284 -3.42 9.96 -21.89
C LEU A 284 -2.48 8.79 -21.61
N ASN A 285 -2.57 7.74 -22.41
CA ASN A 285 -1.73 6.55 -22.30
C ASN A 285 -0.74 6.46 -23.46
N GLN A 286 0.55 6.39 -23.13
CA GLN A 286 1.65 6.13 -24.07
C GLN A 286 2.43 4.86 -23.71
N GLY A 287 2.00 4.15 -22.65
CA GLY A 287 2.59 2.90 -22.16
C GLY A 287 1.58 1.75 -22.13
N VAL A 288 1.68 0.92 -21.09
CA VAL A 288 0.78 -0.23 -20.88
C VAL A 288 -0.31 0.16 -19.91
N LEU A 289 -1.57 -0.06 -20.28
CA LEU A 289 -2.75 0.31 -19.50
C LEU A 289 -3.74 -0.85 -19.44
N TYR A 290 -4.13 -1.18 -18.21
CA TYR A 290 -5.40 -1.82 -17.91
C TYR A 290 -6.27 -0.84 -17.13
N ALA A 291 -7.51 -0.62 -17.56
CA ALA A 291 -8.46 0.22 -16.85
C ALA A 291 -9.84 -0.42 -16.80
N ARG A 292 -10.51 -0.37 -15.64
CA ARG A 292 -11.92 -0.73 -15.54
C ARG A 292 -12.67 0.17 -14.55
N ASP A 293 -13.98 0.25 -14.70
CA ASP A 293 -14.87 1.04 -13.84
C ASP A 293 -14.52 2.54 -13.81
N ILE A 294 -14.27 3.14 -14.98
CA ILE A 294 -13.93 4.56 -15.12
C ILE A 294 -15.17 5.40 -15.46
N THR A 295 -15.29 6.55 -14.81
CA THR A 295 -16.32 7.57 -15.09
C THR A 295 -15.66 8.92 -15.38
N VAL A 296 -16.13 9.60 -16.43
CA VAL A 296 -15.58 10.89 -16.88
C VAL A 296 -16.66 11.90 -17.18
N SER A 297 -16.42 13.18 -16.84
CA SER A 297 -17.26 14.31 -17.28
C SER A 297 -16.41 15.55 -17.56
N GLY A 298 -16.69 16.25 -18.66
CA GLY A 298 -15.94 17.47 -19.04
C GLY A 298 -14.63 17.18 -19.77
N PHE A 299 -14.58 16.07 -20.53
CA PHE A 299 -13.48 15.67 -21.41
C PHE A 299 -14.04 15.25 -22.76
N LYS A 300 -13.24 15.40 -23.83
CA LYS A 300 -13.60 14.89 -25.15
C LYS A 300 -13.56 13.36 -25.21
N LEU A 301 -12.56 12.77 -24.55
CA LEU A 301 -12.33 11.33 -24.50
C LEU A 301 -12.14 10.86 -23.06
N ALA A 302 -12.60 9.66 -22.74
CA ALA A 302 -12.24 9.03 -21.48
C ALA A 302 -10.77 8.58 -21.52
N ILE A 303 -10.37 7.89 -22.59
CA ILE A 303 -9.02 7.36 -22.76
C ILE A 303 -8.54 7.64 -24.19
N LYS A 304 -7.33 8.19 -24.29
CA LYS A 304 -6.54 8.26 -25.52
C LYS A 304 -5.30 7.39 -25.35
N SER A 305 -5.21 6.28 -26.07
CA SER A 305 -4.09 5.35 -26.01
C SER A 305 -3.29 5.37 -27.30
N GLU A 306 -2.06 5.85 -27.20
CA GLU A 306 -1.09 5.98 -28.30
C GLU A 306 0.24 5.35 -27.87
N PRO A 307 0.27 4.01 -27.63
CA PRO A 307 1.52 3.33 -27.27
C PRO A 307 2.48 3.33 -28.47
N LEU A 308 3.79 3.32 -28.21
CA LEU A 308 4.80 3.26 -29.29
C LEU A 308 4.75 1.95 -30.09
N LYS A 309 4.31 0.86 -29.46
CA LYS A 309 4.00 -0.43 -30.12
C LYS A 309 2.56 -0.81 -29.81
N GLY A 310 1.82 -1.17 -30.85
CA GLY A 310 0.37 -1.42 -30.79
C GLY A 310 -0.41 -0.35 -31.54
N GLU A 311 -1.64 -0.68 -31.92
CA GLU A 311 -2.50 0.26 -32.66
C GLU A 311 -3.06 1.33 -31.72
N PRO A 312 -2.96 2.62 -32.07
CA PRO A 312 -3.66 3.68 -31.36
C PRO A 312 -5.16 3.38 -31.28
N HIS A 313 -5.73 3.53 -30.09
CA HIS A 313 -7.16 3.34 -29.89
C HIS A 313 -7.66 4.16 -28.71
N TYR A 314 -8.97 4.39 -28.67
CA TYR A 314 -9.58 5.41 -27.83
C TYR A 314 -10.85 4.85 -27.20
N ALA A 315 -11.18 5.33 -26.00
CA ALA A 315 -12.46 5.09 -25.36
C ALA A 315 -13.23 6.41 -25.20
N ALA A 316 -14.47 6.42 -25.68
CA ALA A 316 -15.40 7.52 -25.43
C ALA A 316 -15.89 7.49 -23.97
N GLY A 317 -16.27 8.66 -23.44
CA GLY A 317 -17.00 8.77 -22.18
C GLY A 317 -18.51 8.55 -22.35
N PRO A 318 -19.32 8.65 -21.27
CA PRO A 318 -18.95 9.05 -19.92
C PRO A 318 -18.47 7.90 -19.03
N THR A 319 -18.55 6.64 -19.50
CA THR A 319 -18.18 5.45 -18.72
C THR A 319 -17.34 4.50 -19.55
N VAL A 320 -16.27 3.95 -18.96
CA VAL A 320 -15.48 2.87 -19.54
C VAL A 320 -15.55 1.67 -18.59
N ALA A 321 -16.26 0.63 -19.02
CA ALA A 321 -16.44 -0.59 -18.23
C ALA A 321 -15.12 -1.36 -18.10
N GLU A 322 -14.37 -1.52 -19.19
CA GLU A 322 -13.06 -2.18 -19.23
C GLU A 322 -12.30 -1.76 -20.49
N PHE A 323 -10.99 -1.58 -20.38
CA PHE A 323 -10.09 -1.12 -21.43
C PHE A 323 -8.71 -1.76 -21.24
N VAL A 324 -8.12 -2.25 -22.33
CA VAL A 324 -6.82 -2.91 -22.33
C VAL A 324 -6.02 -2.37 -23.51
N SER A 325 -4.82 -1.82 -23.26
CA SER A 325 -4.06 -1.15 -24.32
C SER A 325 -3.29 -2.07 -25.26
N HIS A 326 -3.20 -3.37 -24.97
CA HIS A 326 -2.47 -4.38 -25.73
C HIS A 326 -3.24 -5.71 -25.73
N ASP A 327 -2.86 -6.63 -26.61
CA ASP A 327 -3.50 -7.94 -26.70
C ASP A 327 -3.54 -8.68 -25.37
N VAL A 328 -4.71 -9.23 -25.07
CA VAL A 328 -4.95 -10.05 -23.89
C VAL A 328 -4.22 -11.38 -24.03
N LYS A 329 -3.37 -11.71 -23.05
CA LYS A 329 -2.63 -12.98 -23.01
C LYS A 329 -3.47 -14.08 -22.40
N ARG A 330 -3.54 -15.23 -23.07
CA ARG A 330 -4.33 -16.41 -22.70
C ARG A 330 -3.59 -17.67 -23.15
N LEU A 331 -3.72 -18.77 -22.42
CA LEU A 331 -3.18 -20.07 -22.83
C LEU A 331 -4.23 -20.98 -23.49
N PHE A 332 -5.49 -20.77 -23.14
CA PHE A 332 -6.64 -21.48 -23.69
C PHE A 332 -7.54 -20.48 -24.41
N ASP A 333 -7.99 -20.83 -25.61
CA ASP A 333 -8.75 -19.91 -26.47
C ASP A 333 -10.13 -19.60 -25.91
N GLU A 334 -10.67 -20.53 -25.10
CA GLU A 334 -11.95 -20.41 -24.41
C GLU A 334 -11.89 -19.44 -23.22
N ALA A 335 -10.69 -19.07 -22.75
CA ALA A 335 -10.56 -18.10 -21.67
C ALA A 335 -11.11 -16.73 -22.14
N PRO A 336 -11.97 -16.06 -21.35
CA PRO A 336 -12.46 -14.73 -21.67
C PRO A 336 -11.33 -13.72 -21.85
N SER A 337 -11.53 -12.76 -22.76
CA SER A 337 -10.65 -11.59 -22.94
C SER A 337 -10.88 -10.48 -21.90
N GLN A 338 -11.69 -10.73 -20.88
CA GLN A 338 -12.06 -9.80 -19.81
C GLN A 338 -11.62 -10.33 -18.45
N ALA A 339 -11.41 -9.43 -17.50
CA ALA A 339 -11.11 -9.80 -16.13
C ALA A 339 -12.32 -10.43 -15.41
N MET A 340 -12.06 -11.22 -14.36
CA MET A 340 -13.08 -11.92 -13.57
C MET A 340 -14.02 -10.99 -12.79
N LYS A 341 -13.56 -9.79 -12.44
CA LYS A 341 -14.30 -8.79 -11.65
C LYS A 341 -14.70 -9.34 -10.28
N LEU A 342 -13.71 -9.81 -9.52
CA LEU A 342 -13.94 -10.22 -8.14
C LEU A 342 -14.47 -9.02 -7.33
N PRO A 343 -15.38 -9.26 -6.36
CA PRO A 343 -15.85 -8.20 -5.48
C PRO A 343 -14.69 -7.52 -4.76
N ILE A 344 -14.62 -6.19 -4.87
CA ILE A 344 -13.61 -5.38 -4.19
C ILE A 344 -14.21 -4.91 -2.87
N LYS A 345 -13.56 -5.22 -1.75
CA LYS A 345 -13.93 -4.69 -0.45
C LYS A 345 -12.86 -3.75 0.08
N ARG A 346 -13.30 -2.65 0.67
CA ARG A 346 -12.46 -1.77 1.48
C ARG A 346 -12.14 -2.44 2.81
N GLU A 347 -10.97 -2.16 3.38
CA GLU A 347 -10.69 -2.53 4.76
C GLU A 347 -11.79 -1.99 5.70
N PRO A 348 -12.27 -2.78 6.68
CA PRO A 348 -13.18 -2.25 7.68
C PRO A 348 -12.49 -1.17 8.51
N ILE A 349 -13.26 -0.17 8.95
CA ILE A 349 -12.76 0.80 9.92
C ILE A 349 -12.61 0.08 11.26
N VAL A 350 -11.37 -0.02 11.76
CA VAL A 350 -11.08 -0.48 13.11
C VAL A 350 -11.05 0.74 14.02
N PRO A 351 -11.97 0.88 15.00
CA PRO A 351 -12.03 2.07 15.83
C PRO A 351 -10.73 2.26 16.61
N TRP A 352 -10.07 3.39 16.37
CA TRP A 352 -8.91 3.81 17.14
C TRP A 352 -9.32 4.01 18.61
N GLU A 353 -8.52 3.50 19.54
CA GLU A 353 -8.82 3.63 20.95
C GLU A 353 -8.48 5.03 21.45
N THR A 354 -9.51 5.77 21.87
CA THR A 354 -9.39 7.17 22.31
C THR A 354 -9.28 7.34 23.81
N ASN A 355 -9.45 6.27 24.59
CA ASN A 355 -9.19 6.28 26.03
C ASN A 355 -7.82 5.66 26.31
N PRO A 356 -6.82 6.43 26.77
CA PRO A 356 -5.50 5.91 27.12
C PRO A 356 -5.54 4.75 28.13
N ASN A 357 -6.56 4.70 29.00
CA ASN A 357 -6.71 3.63 29.99
C ASN A 357 -7.11 2.28 29.38
N ASN A 358 -7.43 2.22 28.09
CA ASN A 358 -7.77 0.99 27.36
C ASN A 358 -6.59 0.38 26.59
N TRP A 359 -5.40 0.97 26.73
CA TRP A 359 -4.14 0.47 26.18
C TRP A 359 -3.41 -0.36 27.23
N VAL A 360 -2.93 -1.54 26.85
CA VAL A 360 -2.18 -2.46 27.71
C VAL A 360 -0.81 -2.72 27.08
N CYS A 361 0.27 -2.47 27.82
CA CYS A 361 1.63 -2.73 27.36
C CYS A 361 2.02 -4.18 27.63
N ALA A 362 2.38 -4.95 26.60
CA ALA A 362 2.83 -6.33 26.79
C ALA A 362 4.12 -6.43 27.63
N ASN A 363 4.97 -5.39 27.58
CA ASN A 363 6.21 -5.33 28.36
C ASN A 363 5.94 -5.33 29.88
N ASP A 364 4.83 -4.77 30.33
CA ASP A 364 4.46 -4.73 31.75
C ASP A 364 3.99 -6.11 32.26
N PHE A 365 3.82 -7.09 31.36
CA PHE A 365 3.49 -8.50 31.66
C PHE A 365 4.68 -9.44 31.49
N GLY A 366 5.88 -8.89 31.31
CA GLY A 366 7.14 -9.62 31.23
C GLY A 366 7.64 -9.88 29.81
N ALA A 367 7.10 -9.22 28.79
CA ALA A 367 7.66 -9.31 27.44
C ALA A 367 8.93 -8.44 27.33
N VAL A 368 10.07 -9.04 27.00
CA VAL A 368 11.38 -8.37 27.02
C VAL A 368 12.09 -8.62 25.70
N TYR A 369 12.27 -7.57 24.89
CA TYR A 369 13.01 -7.74 23.64
C TYR A 369 14.51 -7.93 23.90
N GLY A 370 15.16 -8.71 23.06
CA GLY A 370 16.61 -8.84 23.01
C GLY A 370 17.22 -9.76 24.07
N ASP A 371 16.43 -10.34 24.97
CA ASP A 371 16.95 -11.34 25.92
C ASP A 371 16.88 -12.79 25.38
N ASN A 372 16.32 -12.96 24.17
CA ASN A 372 16.10 -14.25 23.49
C ASN A 372 15.26 -15.25 24.30
N LYS A 373 14.48 -14.80 25.29
CA LYS A 373 13.53 -15.65 26.01
C LYS A 373 12.18 -15.62 25.29
N ASP A 374 11.41 -16.68 25.52
CA ASP A 374 10.08 -16.82 24.94
C ASP A 374 9.08 -15.87 25.62
N ASP A 375 8.55 -14.92 24.85
CA ASP A 375 7.57 -13.93 25.29
C ASP A 375 6.13 -14.41 25.10
N THR A 376 5.91 -15.63 24.58
CA THR A 376 4.56 -16.17 24.29
C THR A 376 3.62 -16.03 25.47
N GLU A 377 4.03 -16.47 26.66
CA GLU A 377 3.18 -16.38 27.86
C GLU A 377 2.96 -14.94 28.32
N ALA A 378 3.98 -14.07 28.21
CA ALA A 378 3.87 -12.68 28.61
C ALA A 378 2.87 -11.92 27.73
N ILE A 379 2.95 -12.12 26.41
CA ILE A 379 2.01 -11.53 25.46
C ILE A 379 0.60 -12.09 25.69
N GLN A 380 0.46 -13.40 25.93
CA GLN A 380 -0.84 -14.00 26.24
C GLN A 380 -1.44 -13.42 27.53
N ARG A 381 -0.65 -13.26 28.60
CA ARG A 381 -1.11 -12.63 29.86
C ARG A 381 -1.60 -11.20 29.64
N ALA A 382 -0.90 -10.41 28.82
CA ALA A 382 -1.33 -9.05 28.50
C ALA A 382 -2.69 -9.04 27.77
N ILE A 383 -2.91 -9.97 26.83
CA ILE A 383 -4.19 -10.13 26.12
C ILE A 383 -5.29 -10.59 27.06
N ASP A 384 -5.01 -11.55 27.94
CA ASP A 384 -6.00 -12.08 28.87
C ASP A 384 -6.41 -11.02 29.90
N PHE A 385 -5.45 -10.27 30.43
CA PHE A 385 -5.71 -9.12 31.28
C PHE A 385 -6.54 -8.05 30.56
N ALA A 386 -6.16 -7.72 29.33
CA ALA A 386 -6.89 -6.76 28.51
C ALA A 386 -8.34 -7.20 28.30
N ALA A 387 -8.56 -8.46 27.92
CA ALA A 387 -9.88 -9.03 27.73
C ALA A 387 -10.72 -9.03 29.02
N ALA A 388 -10.14 -9.47 30.14
CA ALA A 388 -10.81 -9.50 31.44
C ALA A 388 -11.25 -8.11 31.92
N ASN A 389 -10.47 -7.07 31.59
CA ASN A 389 -10.72 -5.69 31.98
C ASN A 389 -11.36 -4.85 30.86
N ARG A 390 -11.89 -5.51 29.81
CA ARG A 390 -12.56 -4.88 28.67
C ARG A 390 -11.71 -3.81 27.95
N LYS A 391 -10.38 -3.96 28.01
CA LYS A 391 -9.40 -3.17 27.28
C LYS A 391 -9.36 -3.63 25.82
N THR A 392 -8.84 -2.79 24.95
CA THR A 392 -9.11 -2.91 23.51
C THR A 392 -7.84 -2.98 22.68
N VAL A 393 -6.74 -2.46 23.22
CA VAL A 393 -5.43 -2.42 22.56
C VAL A 393 -4.39 -3.09 23.44
N VAL A 394 -3.60 -3.99 22.83
CA VAL A 394 -2.34 -4.48 23.40
C VAL A 394 -1.22 -3.97 22.53
N TYR A 395 -0.21 -3.32 23.11
CA TYR A 395 0.91 -2.77 22.37
C TYR A 395 2.26 -3.30 22.87
N LEU A 396 3.24 -3.31 21.97
CA LEU A 396 4.64 -3.55 22.30
C LEU A 396 5.43 -2.25 22.12
N ARG A 397 6.35 -1.97 23.05
CA ARG A 397 7.30 -0.87 22.89
C ARG A 397 8.23 -1.17 21.70
N GLY A 398 8.56 -0.14 20.90
CA GLY A 398 9.53 -0.26 19.83
C GLY A 398 10.90 -0.69 20.38
N ILE A 399 11.65 -1.42 19.55
CA ILE A 399 12.95 -1.98 19.93
C ILE A 399 14.10 -1.08 19.48
N GLY A 400 15.29 -1.34 20.03
CA GLY A 400 16.56 -0.69 19.70
C GLY A 400 17.74 -1.62 19.97
N GLY A 401 18.95 -1.17 19.68
CA GLY A 401 20.19 -1.94 19.79
C GLY A 401 20.53 -2.80 18.56
N SER A 402 21.70 -3.43 18.65
CA SER A 402 22.12 -4.53 17.77
C SER A 402 21.32 -5.80 18.07
N ASP A 403 21.34 -6.74 17.13
CA ASP A 403 20.74 -8.05 17.34
C ASP A 403 21.47 -8.77 18.51
N PRO A 404 20.76 -9.50 19.39
CA PRO A 404 19.31 -9.71 19.42
C PRO A 404 18.52 -8.49 19.90
N ASN A 405 17.48 -8.12 19.16
CA ASN A 405 16.63 -6.95 19.45
C ASN A 405 15.16 -7.18 19.02
N TRP A 406 14.61 -8.30 19.44
CA TRP A 406 13.25 -8.72 19.11
C TRP A 406 12.59 -9.36 20.33
N TYR A 407 11.27 -9.39 20.32
CA TYR A 407 10.48 -10.31 21.15
C TYR A 407 10.45 -11.68 20.48
N THR A 408 10.43 -12.76 21.26
CA THR A 408 10.41 -14.14 20.75
C THR A 408 9.04 -14.77 20.95
N LEU A 409 8.50 -15.41 19.92
CA LEU A 409 7.22 -16.12 19.98
C LEU A 409 7.40 -17.59 19.58
N ASN A 410 7.49 -18.50 20.54
CA ASN A 410 7.65 -19.94 20.25
C ASN A 410 6.34 -20.73 20.28
N GLY A 411 5.24 -20.15 20.75
CA GLY A 411 3.93 -20.82 20.81
C GLY A 411 2.78 -19.98 20.26
N GLU A 412 1.56 -20.40 20.61
CA GLU A 412 0.33 -19.75 20.15
C GLU A 412 -0.15 -18.68 21.13
N VAL A 413 -0.49 -17.52 20.60
CA VAL A 413 -1.15 -16.42 21.30
C VAL A 413 -2.55 -16.22 20.72
N TYR A 414 -3.56 -16.38 21.57
CA TYR A 414 -4.97 -16.28 21.22
C TYR A 414 -5.48 -14.86 21.48
N ILE A 415 -5.96 -14.19 20.44
CA ILE A 415 -6.62 -12.89 20.58
C ILE A 415 -8.06 -13.14 21.03
N ARG A 416 -8.47 -12.62 22.19
CA ARG A 416 -9.79 -12.92 22.78
C ARG A 416 -10.50 -11.69 23.36
N GLY A 417 -11.82 -11.80 23.50
CA GLY A 417 -12.63 -10.78 24.16
C GLY A 417 -12.71 -9.46 23.39
N THR A 418 -12.51 -8.33 24.08
CA THR A 418 -12.60 -6.99 23.49
C THR A 418 -11.33 -6.50 22.80
N VAL A 419 -10.24 -7.27 22.89
CA VAL A 419 -8.96 -6.93 22.25
C VAL A 419 -9.15 -6.96 20.74
N ARG A 420 -8.97 -5.80 20.10
CA ARG A 420 -9.19 -5.62 18.66
C ARG A 420 -7.99 -5.03 17.92
N HIS A 421 -6.98 -4.55 18.64
CA HIS A 421 -5.79 -3.95 18.04
C HIS A 421 -4.53 -4.41 18.77
N ILE A 422 -3.60 -5.00 18.02
CA ILE A 422 -2.26 -5.38 18.46
C ILE A 422 -1.28 -4.53 17.66
N ILE A 423 -0.47 -3.70 18.33
CA ILE A 423 0.34 -2.69 17.65
C ILE A 423 1.76 -2.55 18.20
N GLY A 424 2.74 -2.42 17.31
CA GLY A 424 4.07 -1.91 17.65
C GLY A 424 4.08 -0.38 17.70
N LEU A 425 4.52 0.21 18.83
CA LEU A 425 4.72 1.65 18.95
C LEU A 425 6.18 2.00 18.66
N GLY A 426 6.50 2.08 17.36
CA GLY A 426 7.86 2.13 16.83
C GLY A 426 8.16 0.86 16.03
N PHE A 427 9.40 0.39 16.05
CA PHE A 427 9.79 -0.89 15.46
C PHE A 427 9.35 -2.05 16.36
N GLY A 428 8.12 -2.51 16.23
CA GLY A 428 7.65 -3.71 16.92
C GLY A 428 8.24 -4.96 16.27
N ARG A 429 9.39 -5.46 16.74
CA ARG A 429 10.05 -6.64 16.13
C ARG A 429 9.74 -7.94 16.88
N ILE A 430 9.06 -8.89 16.25
CA ILE A 430 8.76 -10.22 16.80
C ILE A 430 9.29 -11.30 15.87
N ILE A 431 10.09 -12.23 16.40
CA ILE A 431 10.57 -13.41 15.67
C ILE A 431 9.87 -14.65 16.21
N ALA A 432 9.43 -15.51 15.31
CA ALA A 432 8.79 -16.76 15.68
C ALA A 432 9.76 -17.95 15.70
N GLY A 433 9.55 -18.85 16.67
CA GLY A 433 9.99 -20.24 16.60
C GLY A 433 9.11 -21.07 15.67
N GLU A 434 9.22 -22.40 15.74
CA GLU A 434 8.48 -23.29 14.85
C GLU A 434 6.95 -23.16 14.96
N ASN A 435 6.47 -22.98 16.19
CA ASN A 435 5.03 -22.92 16.52
C ASN A 435 4.55 -21.49 16.82
N GLY A 436 5.35 -20.46 16.53
CA GLY A 436 5.00 -19.07 16.82
C GLY A 436 3.82 -18.56 15.99
N LYS A 437 2.66 -18.40 16.65
CA LYS A 437 1.42 -17.95 15.98
C LYS A 437 0.62 -16.95 16.81
N PHE A 438 -0.05 -16.04 16.12
CA PHE A 438 -1.22 -15.33 16.63
C PHE A 438 -2.49 -15.93 16.05
N ILE A 439 -3.48 -16.21 16.89
CA ILE A 439 -4.71 -16.88 16.50
C ILE A 439 -5.90 -15.94 16.63
N VAL A 440 -6.62 -15.76 15.52
CA VAL A 440 -7.96 -15.15 15.46
C VAL A 440 -9.00 -16.26 15.23
N ASP A 441 -9.86 -16.46 16.21
CA ASP A 441 -10.95 -17.45 16.19
C ASP A 441 -12.29 -16.82 16.57
N ASP A 442 -13.34 -17.62 16.70
CA ASP A 442 -14.68 -17.11 16.99
C ASP A 442 -14.82 -16.42 18.36
N LYS A 443 -13.84 -16.55 19.26
CA LYS A 443 -13.80 -15.87 20.57
C LYS A 443 -13.12 -14.50 20.50
N SER A 444 -12.50 -14.15 19.37
CA SER A 444 -11.92 -12.84 19.13
C SER A 444 -12.99 -11.76 18.91
N ALA A 445 -12.59 -10.49 19.00
CA ALA A 445 -13.42 -9.36 18.61
C ALA A 445 -13.90 -9.48 17.15
N PRO A 446 -15.03 -8.85 16.75
CA PRO A 446 -15.55 -8.94 15.39
C PRO A 446 -14.54 -8.55 14.29
N VAL A 447 -13.66 -7.60 14.60
CA VAL A 447 -12.53 -7.21 13.76
C VAL A 447 -11.28 -7.14 14.64
N VAL A 448 -10.20 -7.79 14.21
CA VAL A 448 -8.89 -7.77 14.88
C VAL A 448 -7.85 -7.21 13.92
N LYS A 449 -7.10 -6.22 14.37
CA LYS A 449 -6.03 -5.57 13.62
C LYS A 449 -4.66 -5.86 14.24
N PHE A 450 -3.69 -6.18 13.39
CA PHE A 450 -2.26 -6.14 13.69
C PHE A 450 -1.63 -4.97 12.94
N GLU A 451 -0.80 -4.16 13.62
CA GLU A 451 -0.18 -2.98 13.01
C GLU A 451 1.27 -2.76 13.46
N ASN A 452 2.16 -2.39 12.53
CA ASN A 452 3.57 -2.08 12.81
C ASN A 452 4.34 -3.21 13.53
N ILE A 453 4.04 -4.46 13.18
CA ILE A 453 4.75 -5.64 13.70
C ILE A 453 5.56 -6.28 12.59
N GLN A 454 6.85 -6.46 12.84
CA GLN A 454 7.85 -6.84 11.86
C GLN A 454 8.70 -8.01 12.39
N ALA A 455 9.21 -8.89 11.54
CA ALA A 455 10.16 -9.95 11.83
C ALA A 455 11.55 -9.57 11.30
N PHE A 456 11.55 -8.89 10.15
CA PHE A 456 12.66 -8.23 9.49
C PHE A 456 13.84 -9.17 9.23
N GLY A 457 13.79 -9.88 8.10
CA GLY A 457 14.84 -10.81 7.65
C GLY A 457 14.99 -12.08 8.51
N LYS A 458 14.00 -12.37 9.36
CA LYS A 458 13.95 -13.52 10.27
C LYS A 458 12.59 -14.22 10.14
N ARG A 459 12.41 -15.36 10.81
CA ARG A 459 11.17 -16.14 10.73
C ARG A 459 9.98 -15.33 11.26
N PRO A 460 8.99 -14.98 10.42
CA PRO A 460 7.85 -14.21 10.86
C PRO A 460 6.86 -15.08 11.64
N PRO A 461 6.21 -14.52 12.69
CA PRO A 461 5.01 -15.11 13.25
C PRO A 461 3.93 -15.33 12.19
N ILE A 462 3.17 -16.42 12.36
CA ILE A 462 1.96 -16.67 11.55
C ILE A 462 0.78 -15.99 12.25
N VAL A 463 0.02 -15.17 11.53
CA VAL A 463 -1.29 -14.69 11.95
C VAL A 463 -2.36 -15.52 11.26
N GLU A 464 -2.99 -16.40 12.02
CA GLU A 464 -3.99 -17.35 11.51
C GLU A 464 -5.41 -16.83 11.76
N ASN A 465 -6.20 -16.65 10.70
CA ASN A 465 -7.65 -16.46 10.80
C ASN A 465 -8.36 -17.78 10.48
N ARG A 466 -8.67 -18.52 11.54
CA ARG A 466 -9.46 -19.77 11.49
C ARG A 466 -10.92 -19.57 11.87
N SER A 467 -11.32 -18.32 12.09
CA SER A 467 -12.69 -17.99 12.49
C SER A 467 -13.71 -18.24 11.38
N ARG A 468 -14.96 -18.45 11.76
CA ARG A 468 -16.08 -18.54 10.81
C ARG A 468 -16.48 -17.19 10.24
N ASN A 469 -16.33 -16.10 11.01
CA ASN A 469 -16.84 -14.78 10.63
C ASN A 469 -16.09 -13.57 11.22
N ARG A 470 -14.94 -13.74 11.90
CA ARG A 470 -14.15 -12.61 12.39
C ARG A 470 -13.27 -12.07 11.28
N VAL A 471 -13.19 -10.75 11.20
CA VAL A 471 -12.35 -10.08 10.20
C VAL A 471 -10.95 -9.89 10.75
N LEU A 472 -9.95 -10.31 9.98
CA LEU A 472 -8.53 -10.07 10.27
C LEU A 472 -8.03 -8.92 9.39
N VAL A 473 -7.33 -7.96 10.00
CA VAL A 473 -6.69 -6.84 9.31
C VAL A 473 -5.20 -6.80 9.68
N LEU A 474 -4.32 -6.73 8.69
CA LEU A 474 -2.89 -6.46 8.88
C LEU A 474 -2.53 -5.13 8.20
N GLY A 475 -1.76 -4.30 8.89
CA GLY A 475 -1.29 -3.00 8.37
C GLY A 475 0.18 -2.75 8.72
N ASN A 476 1.03 -2.47 7.74
CA ASN A 476 2.45 -2.19 7.97
C ASN A 476 3.16 -3.35 8.71
N CYS A 477 2.96 -4.58 8.25
CA CYS A 477 3.48 -5.81 8.85
C CYS A 477 4.22 -6.66 7.84
N ASP A 478 5.21 -7.46 8.25
CA ASP A 478 5.85 -8.49 7.41
C ASP A 478 5.53 -9.93 7.90
N LEU A 479 4.42 -10.06 8.64
CA LEU A 479 3.98 -11.32 9.23
C LEU A 479 3.49 -12.29 8.16
N LYS A 480 3.56 -13.60 8.42
CA LYS A 480 2.94 -14.59 7.54
C LYS A 480 1.44 -14.66 7.82
N VAL A 481 0.60 -14.58 6.78
CA VAL A 481 -0.87 -14.60 6.93
C VAL A 481 -1.41 -15.95 6.52
N LEU A 482 -2.20 -16.58 7.38
CA LEU A 482 -2.82 -17.87 7.11
C LEU A 482 -4.33 -17.81 7.30
N GLY A 483 -5.07 -18.09 6.23
CA GLY A 483 -6.51 -18.29 6.24
C GLY A 483 -6.86 -19.78 6.24
N THR A 484 -7.45 -20.26 7.34
CA THR A 484 -7.95 -21.63 7.51
C THR A 484 -9.44 -21.64 7.90
N GLY A 485 -10.11 -20.49 7.78
CA GLY A 485 -11.48 -20.25 8.22
C GLY A 485 -12.38 -19.76 7.09
N LYS A 486 -13.30 -18.85 7.40
CA LYS A 486 -14.18 -18.16 6.43
C LYS A 486 -14.27 -16.65 6.66
N GLY A 487 -13.74 -16.16 7.79
CA GLY A 487 -13.64 -14.73 8.05
C GLY A 487 -12.80 -14.00 7.00
N ASP A 488 -13.25 -12.81 6.61
CA ASP A 488 -12.55 -11.95 5.66
C ASP A 488 -11.16 -11.56 6.19
N ILE A 489 -10.18 -11.46 5.30
CA ILE A 489 -8.81 -11.05 5.61
C ILE A 489 -8.46 -9.80 4.78
N PHE A 490 -7.86 -8.80 5.42
CA PHE A 490 -7.36 -7.59 4.78
C PHE A 490 -5.87 -7.42 5.09
N VAL A 491 -5.06 -7.19 4.07
CA VAL A 491 -3.59 -7.03 4.19
C VAL A 491 -3.17 -5.75 3.49
N THR A 492 -2.68 -4.76 4.23
CA THR A 492 -2.30 -3.46 3.66
C THR A 492 -0.86 -3.12 4.00
N ASN A 493 -0.07 -2.75 2.99
CA ASN A 493 1.31 -2.32 3.15
C ASN A 493 2.20 -3.38 3.83
N CYS A 494 2.21 -4.59 3.29
CA CYS A 494 2.80 -5.75 3.97
C CYS A 494 3.70 -6.58 3.04
N PRO A 495 5.02 -6.68 3.32
CA PRO A 495 5.89 -7.65 2.67
C PRO A 495 5.68 -9.06 3.22
N SER A 496 4.46 -9.57 3.06
CA SER A 496 3.96 -10.78 3.71
C SER A 496 3.75 -11.92 2.73
N HIS A 497 4.08 -13.14 3.14
CA HIS A 497 3.52 -14.35 2.53
C HIS A 497 2.06 -14.52 2.98
N VAL A 498 1.18 -14.87 2.05
CA VAL A 498 -0.25 -15.09 2.36
C VAL A 498 -0.70 -16.44 1.83
N GLU A 499 -1.45 -17.17 2.66
CA GLU A 499 -1.99 -18.47 2.30
C GLU A 499 -3.47 -18.55 2.63
N ILE A 500 -4.31 -18.87 1.64
CA ILE A 500 -5.69 -19.28 1.83
C ILE A 500 -5.74 -20.80 1.63
N ARG A 501 -6.14 -21.52 2.66
CA ARG A 501 -6.21 -23.00 2.69
C ARG A 501 -7.64 -23.52 2.88
N SER A 502 -8.62 -22.63 2.94
CA SER A 502 -10.02 -22.96 3.18
C SER A 502 -10.90 -22.47 2.04
N LYS A 503 -11.74 -23.36 1.51
CA LYS A 503 -12.69 -23.02 0.44
C LYS A 503 -13.65 -21.92 0.89
N GLY A 504 -13.79 -20.89 0.06
CA GLY A 504 -14.70 -19.77 0.28
C GLY A 504 -14.18 -18.66 1.20
N GLN A 505 -12.97 -18.76 1.74
CA GLN A 505 -12.34 -17.63 2.43
C GLN A 505 -11.93 -16.54 1.43
N SER A 506 -12.01 -15.29 1.83
CA SER A 506 -11.68 -14.14 0.98
C SER A 506 -10.60 -13.26 1.59
N LEU A 507 -9.66 -12.83 0.76
CA LEU A 507 -8.56 -11.95 1.15
C LEU A 507 -8.43 -10.79 0.16
N TRP A 508 -8.34 -9.56 0.69
CA TRP A 508 -8.03 -8.36 -0.07
C TRP A 508 -6.68 -7.80 0.39
N ALA A 509 -5.73 -7.69 -0.54
CA ALA A 509 -4.43 -7.11 -0.28
C ALA A 509 -4.24 -5.78 -1.03
N ARG A 510 -3.54 -4.83 -0.41
CA ARG A 510 -3.10 -3.57 -1.02
C ARG A 510 -1.64 -3.34 -0.69
N GLN A 511 -0.79 -3.20 -1.71
CA GLN A 511 0.67 -3.22 -1.59
C GLN A 511 1.16 -4.45 -0.84
N LEU A 512 1.13 -5.59 -1.54
CA LEU A 512 1.73 -6.83 -1.08
C LEU A 512 3.16 -6.93 -1.62
N ASP A 513 4.09 -7.39 -0.80
CA ASP A 513 5.48 -7.55 -1.23
C ASP A 513 6.11 -8.86 -0.74
N PRO A 514 5.64 -10.04 -1.20
CA PRO A 514 6.20 -11.29 -0.77
C PRO A 514 7.56 -11.52 -1.45
N GLU A 515 8.60 -11.73 -0.64
CA GLU A 515 9.97 -11.94 -1.12
C GLU A 515 10.49 -13.34 -0.76
N GLY A 516 11.48 -13.83 -1.53
CA GLY A 516 12.20 -15.07 -1.30
C GLY A 516 11.93 -16.18 -2.32
N ASP A 517 12.62 -17.30 -2.18
CA ASP A 517 12.45 -18.45 -3.08
C ASP A 517 11.29 -19.34 -2.61
N SER A 518 10.51 -19.89 -3.54
CA SER A 518 9.43 -20.83 -3.20
C SER A 518 9.08 -21.77 -4.35
N ASP A 519 9.06 -23.07 -4.06
CA ASP A 519 8.62 -24.11 -5.00
C ASP A 519 7.09 -24.18 -5.14
N VAL A 520 6.36 -23.75 -4.11
CA VAL A 520 4.92 -23.96 -4.00
C VAL A 520 4.10 -22.68 -4.13
N GLY A 521 4.73 -21.52 -3.98
CA GLY A 521 4.10 -20.20 -3.98
C GLY A 521 4.47 -19.38 -2.74
N LEU A 522 4.80 -18.09 -2.91
CA LEU A 522 4.86 -17.15 -1.79
C LEU A 522 3.45 -16.65 -1.39
N VAL A 523 2.55 -16.68 -2.37
CA VAL A 523 1.12 -16.39 -2.25
C VAL A 523 0.38 -17.64 -2.71
N ILE A 524 -0.48 -18.19 -1.86
CA ILE A 524 -1.24 -19.40 -2.15
C ILE A 524 -2.72 -19.14 -1.96
N ASN A 525 -3.52 -19.46 -2.96
CA ASN A 525 -4.98 -19.42 -2.91
C ASN A 525 -5.56 -20.78 -3.31
N ALA A 526 -5.84 -21.64 -2.32
CA ALA A 526 -6.50 -22.92 -2.52
C ALA A 526 -8.02 -22.79 -2.24
N GLY A 527 -8.81 -22.58 -3.30
CA GLY A 527 -10.26 -22.53 -3.25
C GLY A 527 -10.91 -21.27 -2.66
N GLY A 528 -10.13 -20.21 -2.44
CA GLY A 528 -10.61 -18.92 -1.93
C GLY A 528 -10.75 -17.84 -3.02
N ASN A 529 -11.12 -16.63 -2.58
CA ASN A 529 -11.09 -15.42 -3.40
C ASN A 529 -9.94 -14.53 -2.95
N LEU A 530 -9.02 -14.23 -3.85
CA LEU A 530 -7.87 -13.40 -3.57
C LEU A 530 -7.88 -12.19 -4.51
N TRP A 531 -7.87 -10.99 -3.95
CA TRP A 531 -7.80 -9.75 -4.71
C TRP A 531 -6.62 -8.92 -4.22
N ILE A 532 -5.73 -8.51 -5.12
CA ILE A 532 -4.48 -7.81 -4.79
C ILE A 532 -4.36 -6.53 -5.62
N LEU A 533 -4.19 -5.38 -4.96
CA LEU A 533 -3.84 -4.12 -5.59
C LEU A 533 -2.40 -3.74 -5.28
N GLY A 534 -1.54 -3.77 -6.27
CA GLY A 534 -0.13 -3.50 -6.13
C GLY A 534 0.59 -4.69 -5.52
N MET A 535 1.49 -5.29 -6.29
CA MET A 535 2.35 -6.36 -5.82
C MET A 535 3.77 -6.13 -6.33
N LYS A 536 4.75 -6.13 -5.44
CA LYS A 536 6.16 -6.37 -5.81
C LYS A 536 6.55 -7.76 -5.33
N SER A 537 7.48 -8.42 -5.98
CA SER A 537 8.04 -9.67 -5.48
C SER A 537 9.43 -9.90 -6.06
N GLU A 538 10.23 -10.69 -5.35
CA GLU A 538 11.57 -11.09 -5.74
C GLU A 538 11.90 -12.53 -5.30
N GLY A 539 13.02 -13.06 -5.80
CA GLY A 539 13.42 -14.45 -5.63
C GLY A 539 13.02 -15.33 -6.80
N ARG A 540 13.15 -16.66 -6.64
CA ARG A 540 12.96 -17.71 -7.64
C ARG A 540 11.78 -18.60 -7.33
N GLY A 541 11.15 -19.17 -8.36
CA GLY A 541 10.05 -20.11 -8.24
C GLY A 541 8.67 -19.46 -8.28
N VAL A 542 7.67 -20.12 -7.71
CA VAL A 542 6.27 -19.70 -7.84
C VAL A 542 5.99 -18.48 -6.97
N ARG A 543 5.42 -17.42 -7.57
CA ARG A 543 5.05 -16.19 -6.84
C ARG A 543 3.64 -16.33 -6.32
N ILE A 544 2.69 -16.63 -7.21
CA ILE A 544 1.30 -16.90 -6.86
C ILE A 544 0.91 -18.28 -7.40
N ARG A 545 0.36 -19.12 -6.53
CA ARG A 545 -0.35 -20.34 -6.90
C ARG A 545 -1.83 -20.21 -6.58
N THR A 546 -2.69 -20.45 -7.57
CA THR A 546 -4.14 -20.59 -7.36
C THR A 546 -4.56 -22.01 -7.71
N SER A 547 -5.23 -22.69 -6.80
CA SER A 547 -5.71 -24.07 -6.97
C SER A 547 -7.12 -24.28 -6.42
N ASP A 548 -7.67 -25.48 -6.63
CA ASP A 548 -8.88 -25.98 -5.96
C ASP A 548 -10.13 -25.11 -6.17
N ASP A 549 -10.36 -24.66 -7.41
CA ASP A 549 -11.41 -23.71 -7.81
C ASP A 549 -11.22 -22.29 -7.26
N GLY A 550 -10.02 -21.96 -6.78
CA GLY A 550 -9.67 -20.63 -6.31
C GLY A 550 -9.75 -19.58 -7.42
N ARG A 551 -9.98 -18.32 -7.02
CA ARG A 551 -10.04 -17.18 -7.94
C ARG A 551 -9.13 -16.06 -7.45
N THR A 552 -8.21 -15.62 -8.31
CA THR A 552 -7.24 -14.58 -7.98
C THR A 552 -7.26 -13.43 -9.00
N GLU A 553 -7.39 -12.18 -8.54
CA GLU A 553 -7.13 -10.99 -9.34
C GLU A 553 -5.96 -10.20 -8.75
N VAL A 554 -5.01 -9.78 -9.59
CA VAL A 554 -3.88 -8.92 -9.17
C VAL A 554 -3.69 -7.76 -10.14
N PHE A 555 -3.55 -6.55 -9.59
CA PHE A 555 -3.37 -5.30 -10.33
C PHE A 555 -1.98 -4.73 -10.04
N GLY A 556 -1.26 -4.29 -11.07
CA GLY A 556 0.05 -3.63 -10.97
C GLY A 556 1.09 -4.50 -10.26
N VAL A 557 1.69 -5.41 -11.02
CA VAL A 557 2.76 -6.30 -10.57
C VAL A 557 4.11 -5.72 -10.99
N PHE A 558 5.05 -5.66 -10.06
CA PHE A 558 6.46 -5.39 -10.29
C PHE A 558 7.29 -6.61 -9.87
N MET A 559 7.71 -7.40 -10.85
CA MET A 559 8.62 -8.52 -10.63
C MET A 559 10.06 -8.02 -10.73
N TYR A 560 10.77 -8.06 -9.61
CA TYR A 560 12.19 -7.70 -9.53
C TYR A 560 13.02 -8.95 -9.22
N GLY A 561 14.22 -9.06 -9.75
CA GLY A 561 15.14 -10.10 -9.28
C GLY A 561 16.53 -10.03 -9.88
N PHE A 562 17.44 -10.79 -9.27
CA PHE A 562 18.81 -11.00 -9.75
C PHE A 562 18.90 -12.08 -10.85
N GLY A 563 17.75 -12.37 -11.47
CA GLY A 563 17.55 -13.37 -12.51
C GLY A 563 17.30 -14.79 -12.03
N THR A 564 16.75 -15.58 -12.95
CA THR A 564 16.41 -16.98 -12.79
C THR A 564 17.30 -17.82 -13.70
N PRO A 565 17.91 -18.91 -13.20
CA PRO A 565 18.68 -19.82 -14.05
C PRO A 565 17.81 -20.37 -15.20
N PRO A 566 18.36 -20.57 -16.42
CA PRO A 566 17.60 -21.08 -17.57
C PRO A 566 16.90 -22.44 -17.33
N GLU A 567 17.46 -23.27 -16.46
CA GLU A 567 16.92 -24.56 -16.05
C GLU A 567 15.74 -24.45 -15.07
N ASP A 568 15.53 -23.27 -14.45
CA ASP A 568 14.40 -23.02 -13.58
C ASP A 568 13.10 -22.88 -14.39
N ASN A 569 12.35 -23.98 -14.42
CA ASN A 569 11.08 -24.09 -15.13
C ASN A 569 9.87 -23.92 -14.22
N ARG A 570 10.04 -23.36 -13.01
CA ARG A 570 8.90 -22.98 -12.17
C ARG A 570 8.26 -21.71 -12.74
N PRO A 571 6.92 -21.64 -12.83
CA PRO A 571 6.22 -20.48 -13.36
C PRO A 571 6.21 -19.32 -12.36
N ILE A 572 6.12 -18.06 -12.82
CA ILE A 572 5.78 -16.92 -11.94
C ILE A 572 4.38 -17.14 -11.35
N PHE A 573 3.41 -17.42 -12.22
CA PHE A 573 2.01 -17.67 -11.87
C PHE A 573 1.63 -19.12 -12.18
N ASP A 574 1.21 -19.86 -11.17
CA ASP A 574 0.77 -21.25 -11.31
C ASP A 574 -0.74 -21.35 -11.08
N ILE A 575 -1.47 -21.79 -12.10
CA ILE A 575 -2.92 -21.91 -12.11
C ILE A 575 -3.25 -23.39 -12.26
N ASP A 576 -3.89 -23.98 -11.27
CA ASP A 576 -4.16 -25.42 -11.23
C ASP A 576 -5.62 -25.70 -10.94
N ASN A 577 -6.41 -25.97 -11.98
CA ASN A 577 -7.86 -26.16 -11.89
C ASN A 577 -8.52 -24.99 -11.14
N ALA A 578 -8.20 -23.78 -11.57
CA ALA A 578 -8.51 -22.52 -10.90
C ALA A 578 -8.48 -21.35 -11.88
N LYS A 579 -8.72 -20.13 -11.38
CA LYS A 579 -8.78 -18.91 -12.20
C LYS A 579 -7.86 -17.81 -11.69
N MET A 580 -7.15 -17.13 -12.58
CA MET A 580 -6.32 -15.98 -12.27
C MET A 580 -6.34 -14.93 -13.39
N CYS A 581 -6.52 -13.67 -13.02
CA CYS A 581 -6.25 -12.53 -13.89
C CYS A 581 -5.12 -11.67 -13.32
N VAL A 582 -4.18 -11.27 -14.18
CA VAL A 582 -3.06 -10.39 -13.85
C VAL A 582 -3.14 -9.15 -14.74
N MET A 583 -3.33 -7.99 -14.13
CA MET A 583 -3.54 -6.71 -14.82
C MET A 583 -2.33 -5.81 -14.58
N GLY A 584 -1.63 -5.42 -15.64
CA GLY A 584 -0.42 -4.60 -15.54
C GLY A 584 0.73 -5.34 -14.86
N ILE A 585 1.67 -5.89 -15.62
CA ILE A 585 2.89 -6.51 -15.09
C ILE A 585 4.13 -5.90 -15.73
N ARG A 586 5.15 -5.68 -14.90
CA ARG A 586 6.51 -5.34 -15.29
C ARG A 586 7.45 -6.35 -14.66
N GLU A 587 8.34 -6.93 -15.45
CA GLU A 587 9.41 -7.78 -14.95
C GLU A 587 10.75 -7.20 -15.34
N ILE A 588 11.66 -7.08 -14.38
CA ILE A 588 13.02 -6.59 -14.59
C ILE A 588 13.99 -7.52 -13.88
N ALA A 589 14.98 -8.00 -14.63
CA ALA A 589 16.18 -8.65 -14.11
C ALA A 589 17.42 -7.88 -14.61
N PHE A 590 18.32 -7.54 -13.69
CA PHE A 590 19.55 -6.84 -14.02
C PHE A 590 20.68 -7.84 -14.22
N ASN A 591 21.34 -7.81 -15.39
CA ASN A 591 22.48 -8.67 -15.75
C ASN A 591 22.23 -10.18 -15.65
N ALA A 592 20.97 -10.62 -15.74
CA ALA A 592 20.60 -12.03 -15.67
C ALA A 592 19.29 -12.31 -16.41
N PRO A 593 19.02 -13.58 -16.80
CA PRO A 593 17.76 -13.95 -17.45
C PRO A 593 16.55 -13.76 -16.53
N THR A 594 15.43 -13.39 -17.12
CA THR A 594 14.10 -13.43 -16.47
C THR A 594 13.51 -14.84 -16.45
N TYR A 595 12.38 -15.02 -15.75
CA TYR A 595 11.69 -16.31 -15.64
C TYR A 595 11.43 -16.96 -16.99
N ASN A 596 11.80 -18.23 -17.15
CA ASN A 596 11.55 -18.96 -18.40
C ASN A 596 10.06 -19.22 -18.60
N VAL A 597 9.37 -19.67 -17.55
CA VAL A 597 7.92 -19.91 -17.55
C VAL A 597 7.24 -18.73 -16.86
N LYS A 598 6.42 -17.99 -17.59
CA LYS A 598 5.66 -16.86 -17.02
C LYS A 598 4.40 -17.35 -16.33
N VAL A 599 3.64 -18.19 -17.03
CA VAL A 599 2.41 -18.78 -16.51
C VAL A 599 2.37 -20.26 -16.85
N ARG A 600 1.92 -21.07 -15.91
CA ARG A 600 1.50 -22.45 -16.15
C ARG A 600 0.03 -22.58 -15.77
N GLU A 601 -0.75 -23.17 -16.66
CA GLU A 601 -2.18 -23.39 -16.45
C GLU A 601 -2.52 -24.86 -16.66
N ARG A 602 -3.21 -25.45 -15.68
CA ARG A 602 -3.73 -26.83 -15.74
C ARG A 602 -5.25 -26.79 -15.70
N ARG A 603 -5.90 -27.46 -16.65
CA ARG A 603 -7.36 -27.62 -16.73
C ARG A 603 -7.69 -29.10 -16.94
N GLY A 604 -8.23 -29.75 -15.91
CA GLY A 604 -8.39 -31.21 -15.90
C GLY A 604 -7.05 -31.90 -16.11
N GLY A 605 -6.93 -32.71 -17.17
CA GLY A 605 -5.68 -33.39 -17.54
C GLY A 605 -4.73 -32.60 -18.44
N GLU A 606 -5.15 -31.44 -18.96
CA GLU A 606 -4.35 -30.66 -19.91
C GLU A 606 -3.50 -29.62 -19.18
N THR A 607 -2.23 -29.46 -19.62
CA THR A 607 -1.31 -28.42 -19.12
C THR A 607 -0.78 -27.59 -20.27
N ARG A 608 -0.85 -26.26 -20.13
CA ARG A 608 -0.25 -25.30 -21.06
C ARG A 608 0.66 -24.33 -20.31
N GLU A 609 1.66 -23.81 -21.00
CA GLU A 609 2.63 -22.88 -20.41
C GLU A 609 2.91 -21.71 -21.35
N PHE A 610 3.02 -20.53 -20.77
CA PHE A 610 3.58 -19.38 -21.46
C PHE A 610 5.09 -19.35 -21.21
N ARG A 611 5.85 -19.88 -22.17
CA ARG A 611 7.31 -19.93 -22.14
C ARG A 611 7.92 -18.81 -22.96
N LEU A 612 9.00 -18.24 -22.46
CA LEU A 612 9.86 -17.38 -23.27
C LEU A 612 10.45 -18.19 -24.42
N LYS A 613 10.49 -17.59 -25.61
CA LYS A 613 11.24 -18.19 -26.72
C LYS A 613 12.74 -17.95 -26.51
N PRO A 614 13.62 -18.83 -27.01
CA PRO A 614 15.06 -18.60 -26.98
C PRO A 614 15.42 -17.23 -27.57
N GLY A 615 16.20 -16.43 -26.83
CA GLY A 615 16.63 -15.08 -27.26
C GLY A 615 15.66 -13.94 -26.93
N GLU A 616 14.46 -14.23 -26.38
CA GLU A 616 13.58 -13.18 -25.85
C GLU A 616 14.06 -12.73 -24.46
N HIS A 617 14.27 -11.42 -24.30
CA HIS A 617 14.52 -10.82 -22.99
C HIS A 617 13.22 -10.72 -22.17
N GLY A 618 13.37 -10.44 -20.86
CA GLY A 618 12.28 -10.22 -19.92
C GLY A 618 11.18 -9.31 -20.40
N TRP A 619 9.95 -9.62 -19.98
CA TRP A 619 8.76 -8.90 -20.42
C TRP A 619 8.61 -7.60 -19.68
N ILE A 620 8.46 -6.54 -20.45
CA ILE A 620 8.32 -5.20 -19.89
C ILE A 620 6.91 -4.69 -20.23
N GLY A 621 5.90 -5.46 -19.80
CA GLY A 621 4.48 -5.09 -19.91
C GLY A 621 3.52 -6.18 -20.40
N TRP A 622 2.62 -6.69 -19.55
CA TRP A 622 1.29 -7.18 -19.99
C TRP A 622 0.20 -6.26 -19.45
N ALA A 623 -0.74 -5.88 -20.32
CA ALA A 623 -1.92 -5.17 -19.88
C ALA A 623 -2.88 -6.11 -19.14
N LEU A 624 -3.17 -7.29 -19.71
CA LEU A 624 -4.01 -8.32 -19.09
C LEU A 624 -3.53 -9.72 -19.48
N TYR A 625 -3.34 -10.58 -18.48
CA TYR A 625 -3.37 -12.03 -18.63
C TYR A 625 -4.67 -12.57 -18.04
N SER A 626 -5.33 -13.48 -18.76
CA SER A 626 -6.60 -14.09 -18.37
C SER A 626 -6.50 -15.63 -18.44
N GLY A 627 -6.48 -16.29 -17.28
CA GLY A 627 -6.55 -17.74 -17.15
C GLY A 627 -7.81 -18.13 -16.36
N TRP A 628 -8.75 -18.81 -17.01
CA TRP A 628 -10.13 -19.04 -16.53
C TRP A 628 -10.56 -20.50 -16.47
#